data_AF-U2FYZ8-F1
#
_entry.id   AF-U2FYZ8-F1
#
_cell.length_a   1.000
_cell.length_b   1.000
_cell.length_c   1.000
_cell.angle_alpha   90.00
_cell.angle_beta   90.00
_cell.angle_gamma   90.00
#
_symmetry.space_group_name_H-M   'P 1'
#
loop_
_entity.id
_entity.type
_entity.pdbx_description
1 polymer ?
#
loop_
_entity_poly.entity_id
_entity_poly.type
_entity_poly.pdbx_seq_one_letter_code
_entity_poly.pdbx_strand_id
1 'polypeptide(L)' 'MHAQMCRFESLKDGTLDLADVALMNDSLAVRADNEAAARRRQERENG' A
#
# COMPACT_ATOMS: atom_id res chain seq x y z
N MET A 1 -13.05 -5.64 5.96
CA MET A 1 -12.78 -5.52 4.51
C MET A 1 -11.41 -4.87 4.36
N HIS A 2 -10.36 -5.60 3.95
CA HIS A 2 -9.02 -5.03 3.73
C HIS A 2 -9.01 -4.32 2.37
N ALA A 3 -9.66 -3.17 2.28
CA ALA A 3 -9.79 -2.38 1.05
C ALA A 3 -8.51 -1.56 0.79
N GLN A 4 -7.37 -2.23 0.64
CA GLN A 4 -6.12 -1.59 0.21
C GLN A 4 -5.63 -2.09 -1.14
N MET A 5 -6.25 -3.16 -1.66
CA MET A 5 -5.85 -3.76 -2.92
C MET A 5 -7.00 -3.77 -3.92
N CYS A 6 -6.64 -3.45 -5.17
CA CYS A 6 -7.48 -3.62 -6.34
C CYS A 6 -7.99 -5.06 -6.45
N ARG A 7 -9.23 -5.21 -6.92
CA ARG A 7 -9.82 -6.54 -7.15
C ARG A 7 -9.20 -7.18 -8.38
N PHE A 8 -8.82 -8.45 -8.27
CA PHE A 8 -8.26 -9.20 -9.39
C PHE A 8 -9.25 -9.38 -10.54
N GLU A 9 -10.53 -9.52 -10.21
CA GLU A 9 -11.61 -9.61 -11.19
C GLU A 9 -11.66 -8.36 -12.08
N SER A 10 -11.39 -7.18 -11.52
CA SER A 10 -11.37 -5.92 -12.26
C SER A 10 -10.17 -5.78 -13.20
N LEU A 11 -9.10 -6.54 -12.98
CA LEU A 11 -7.99 -6.65 -13.95
C LEU A 11 -8.36 -7.57 -15.13
N LYS A 12 -9.20 -8.59 -14.88
CA LYS A 12 -9.65 -9.52 -15.91
C LYS A 12 -10.72 -8.93 -16.82
N ASP A 13 -11.62 -8.11 -16.26
CA ASP A 13 -12.67 -7.44 -17.01
C ASP A 13 -12.19 -6.16 -17.72
N GLY A 14 -10.93 -5.76 -17.49
CA GLY A 14 -10.30 -4.59 -18.11
C GLY A 14 -10.69 -3.25 -17.49
N THR A 15 -11.44 -3.26 -16.38
CA THR A 15 -11.75 -2.05 -15.60
C THR A 15 -10.50 -1.46 -14.96
N LEU A 16 -9.54 -2.31 -14.60
CA LEU A 16 -8.21 -1.95 -14.15
C LEU A 16 -7.18 -2.43 -15.16
N ASP A 17 -6.11 -1.65 -15.29
CA ASP A 17 -4.95 -2.03 -16.06
C ASP A 17 -3.69 -2.15 -15.18
N LEU A 18 -2.56 -2.41 -15.83
CA LEU A 18 -1.28 -2.56 -15.15
C LEU A 18 -0.79 -1.23 -14.53
N ALA A 19 -1.18 -0.08 -15.09
CA ALA A 19 -0.82 1.22 -14.56
C ALA A 19 -1.55 1.48 -13.23
N ASP A 20 -2.81 1.07 -13.12
CA ASP A 20 -3.57 1.16 -11.86
C ASP A 20 -2.93 0.29 -10.75
N VAL A 21 -2.49 -0.92 -11.11
CA VAL A 21 -1.79 -1.82 -10.18
C VAL A 21 -0.42 -1.26 -9.78
N ALA A 22 0.30 -0.63 -10.71
CA ALA A 22 1.58 0.02 -10.40
C ALA A 22 1.39 1.19 -9.41
N LEU A 23 0.40 2.04 -9.64
CA LEU A 23 0.08 3.16 -8.74
C LEU A 23 -0.31 2.67 -7.34
N MET A 24 -1.07 1.58 -7.26
CA MET A 24 -1.42 0.95 -5.99
C MET A 24 -0.16 0.47 -5.26
N ASN A 25 0.77 -0.19 -5.96
CA ASN A 25 2.01 -0.67 -5.36
C ASN A 25 2.87 0.48 -4.81
N ASP A 26 2.97 1.59 -5.53
CA ASP A 26 3.67 2.78 -5.06
C ASP A 26 3.04 3.34 -3.78
N SER A 27 1.71 3.37 -3.73
CA SER A 27 0.98 3.84 -2.54
C SER A 27 1.20 2.93 -1.31
N LEU A 28 1.28 1.61 -1.53
CA LEU A 28 1.54 0.64 -0.46
C LEU A 28 2.97 0.76 0.06
N ALA A 29 3.94 0.98 -0.83
CA ALA A 29 5.34 1.18 -0.45
C ALA A 29 5.51 2.41 0.46
N VAL A 30 4.93 3.54 0.07
CA VAL A 30 4.96 4.78 0.89
C VAL A 30 4.34 4.57 2.27
N ARG A 31 3.23 3.83 2.34
CA ARG A 31 2.57 3.52 3.62
C ARG A 31 3.44 2.63 4.50
N ALA A 32 4.05 1.60 3.94
CA ALA A 32 4.96 0.72 4.67
C ALA A 32 6.16 1.50 5.23
N ASP A 33 6.74 2.41 4.44
CA ASP A 33 7.84 3.26 4.87
C ASP A 33 7.44 4.19 6.02
N ASN A 34 6.24 4.79 5.94
CA ASN A 34 5.69 5.63 7.00
C ASN A 34 5.44 4.84 8.29
N GLU A 35 4.87 3.65 8.20
CA GLU A 35 4.65 2.77 9.35
C GLU A 35 5.99 2.35 10.00
N ALA A 36 7.00 2.04 9.19
CA ALA A 36 8.34 1.71 9.67
C ALA A 36 9.01 2.92 10.34
N ALA A 37 8.87 4.12 9.77
CA ALA A 37 9.39 5.35 10.38
C ALA A 37 8.69 5.68 11.71
N ALA A 38 7.36 5.53 11.77
CA ALA A 38 6.58 5.74 12.98
C ALA A 38 6.99 4.76 14.09
N ARG A 39 7.19 3.48 13.75
CA ARG A 39 7.68 2.46 14.69
C ARG A 39 9.05 2.83 15.25
N ARG A 40 10.01 3.18 14.38
CA ARG A 40 11.35 3.63 14.80
C ARG A 40 11.29 4.86 15.70
N ARG A 41 10.35 5.78 15.45
CA ARG A 41 10.15 6.97 16.29
C ARG A 41 9.63 6.59 17.68
N GLN A 42 8.63 5.71 17.75
CA GLN A 42 8.10 5.22 19.02
C GLN A 42 9.16 4.47 19.84
N GLU A 43 10.00 3.65 19.21
CA GLU A 43 11.10 2.94 19.87
C GLU A 43 12.12 3.90 20.48
N ARG A 44 12.38 5.06 19.84
CA ARG A 44 13.28 6.10 20.36
C ARG A 44 12.68 6.93 21.49
N GLU A 45 11.36 7.10 21.51
CA GLU A 45 10.67 7.87 22.56
C GLU A 45 10.42 7.03 23.82
N ASN A 46 10.38 5.70 23.69
CA ASN A 46 10.11 4.76 24.78
C ASN A 46 11.37 4.11 25.38
N GLY A 47 12.57 4.49 24.92
CA GLY A 47 13.87 4.06 25.47
C GLY A 47 14.57 5.20 26.20
#